data_AF-A0A535EZY8-F1
#
_entry.id   AF-A0A535EZY8-F1
#
_cell.length_a   1.000
_cell.length_b   1.000
_cell.length_c   1.000
_cell.angle_alpha   90.00
_cell.angle_beta   90.00
_cell.angle_gamma   90.00
#
_symmetry.space_group_name_H-M   'P 1'
#
loop_
_entity.id
_entity.type
_entity.pdbx_description
1 polymer ?
#
loop_
_entity_poly.entity_id
_entity_poly.type
_entity_poly.pdbx_seq_one_letter_code
_entity_poly.pdbx_strand_id
1 'polypeptide(L)'
;MGQRPLRVGEYSWHLAWSGDIMLLPCIWPISLANSMVYPKSTRILDDTHNAAPAAVLAALATLQAVTPQGGRRMAILGDMVNLGGYEQEAHYLAGVVAAHTVDYLITRGERAAMIADAAYKEGLSAERIIVTSNYEDAAQAADHILAALSEEDPQAACNHVVLVKGSETTRMERVTELLMAQPALAAEQLVRQTPGWKQIVVARAERPTWVEINLRAIANNTRKVKEIVGPHVDILVSLKADAYGHGAMKVARTVLHNGASMLGVATVSEATPLREAGITAPILVFGYIPLWQMREAARLGVTATLYAIEAAQALSRAALALQKTMKVHIKVDTGMSRLGIRYEQIDEISALVREVNRLPGLELEGLYTHFANADASDQSYTLKQLNRFQQVLEQLEKQGLCPPIVHACNSAATISLPAAYYNMVRVGVAVYGLDPSADVRLPVGFRAALSFKTQVAQVKIVPAGEGISYGCTYITKQPTRIAILPVGYADGFRRAPKNWGSVLIHGQEAPILGRVCMDQCMIDVTHIPQTRIGDEVVLIGRQGNAELTAETVAERLGTINYEVVSEILARVPRVD
;
A
#
# COMPACT_ATOMS: atom_id res chain seq x y z
N MET A 1 22.65 59.81 -3.65
CA MET A 1 23.18 59.36 -4.96
C MET A 1 23.88 58.03 -4.73
N GLY A 2 23.66 56.96 -5.51
CA GLY A 2 22.68 56.72 -6.57
C GLY A 2 22.74 55.25 -6.99
N GLN A 3 21.63 54.65 -7.40
CA GLN A 3 21.62 53.25 -7.86
C GLN A 3 22.37 53.10 -9.19
N ARG A 4 23.23 52.08 -9.31
CA ARG A 4 23.55 51.42 -10.58
C ARG A 4 23.64 49.90 -10.39
N PRO A 5 23.31 49.10 -11.42
CA PRO A 5 22.80 47.75 -11.19
C PRO A 5 23.87 46.64 -11.24
N LEU A 6 23.55 45.51 -10.63
CA LEU A 6 24.18 44.23 -10.92
C LEU A 6 23.91 43.87 -12.38
N ARG A 7 24.97 43.75 -13.19
CA ARG A 7 24.89 43.22 -14.55
C ARG A 7 24.76 41.69 -14.47
N VAL A 8 23.58 41.16 -14.77
CA VAL A 8 23.45 39.75 -15.16
C VAL A 8 24.10 39.62 -16.55
N GLY A 9 25.06 38.70 -16.68
CA GLY A 9 25.75 38.47 -17.95
C GLY A 9 24.86 37.74 -18.97
N GLU A 10 24.96 38.14 -20.23
CA GLU A 10 24.22 37.53 -21.34
C GLU A 10 24.77 36.13 -21.65
N TYR A 11 24.22 35.11 -20.98
CA TYR A 11 24.34 33.72 -21.44
C TYR A 11 23.19 33.40 -22.39
N SER A 12 23.43 33.64 -23.68
CA SER A 12 22.52 33.32 -24.78
C SER A 12 22.41 31.80 -24.98
N TRP A 13 21.65 31.13 -24.12
CA TRP A 13 21.26 29.75 -24.33
C TRP A 13 20.32 29.68 -25.54
N HIS A 14 20.85 29.24 -26.68
CA HIS A 14 20.07 28.92 -27.86
C HIS A 14 19.18 27.71 -27.57
N LEU A 15 17.98 27.97 -27.04
CA LEU A 15 16.89 27.01 -26.97
C LEU A 15 16.52 26.60 -28.41
N ALA A 16 16.98 25.42 -28.81
CA ALA A 16 16.49 24.73 -30.00
C ALA A 16 15.04 24.28 -29.76
N TRP A 17 14.09 25.20 -29.94
CA TRP A 17 12.66 24.90 -29.96
C TRP A 17 12.32 24.06 -31.19
N SER A 18 12.16 22.77 -30.98
CA SER A 18 11.34 21.87 -31.81
C SER A 18 10.13 21.41 -31.00
N GLY A 19 9.02 21.11 -31.68
CA GLY A 19 7.75 20.78 -31.02
C GLY A 19 7.76 19.51 -30.15
N ASP A 20 6.71 19.23 -29.38
CA ASP A 20 5.37 19.85 -29.45
C ASP A 20 4.77 20.16 -28.07
N ILE A 21 4.05 21.29 -27.97
CA ILE A 21 2.95 21.46 -27.01
C ILE A 21 1.67 21.27 -27.80
N MET A 22 1.07 20.08 -27.73
CA MET A 22 -0.23 19.82 -28.36
C MET A 22 -1.36 20.51 -27.58
N LEU A 23 -1.68 21.75 -27.99
CA LEU A 23 -3.00 22.32 -27.76
C LEU A 23 -4.02 21.58 -28.64
N LEU A 24 -4.47 20.41 -28.18
CA LEU A 24 -5.52 19.63 -28.85
C LEU A 24 -6.82 20.45 -28.94
N PRO A 25 -7.33 20.75 -30.15
CA PRO A 25 -8.60 21.44 -30.32
C PRO A 25 -9.77 20.46 -30.14
N CYS A 26 -10.87 20.92 -29.55
CA CYS A 26 -12.09 20.14 -29.47
C CYS A 26 -12.68 19.92 -30.88
N ILE A 27 -12.89 18.67 -31.27
CA ILE A 27 -13.63 18.29 -32.48
C ILE A 27 -14.82 17.43 -32.05
N TRP A 28 -16.01 17.75 -32.57
CA TRP A 28 -17.29 17.16 -32.14
C TRP A 28 -17.80 16.07 -33.13
N PRO A 29 -18.77 15.22 -32.71
CA PRO A 29 -19.02 13.93 -33.36
C PRO A 29 -20.13 13.96 -34.42
N ILE A 30 -20.13 12.93 -35.28
CA ILE A 30 -21.28 12.37 -36.05
C ILE A 30 -20.75 11.06 -36.70
N SER A 31 -21.43 9.91 -36.67
CA SER A 31 -22.76 9.55 -36.16
C SER A 31 -22.92 8.04 -35.86
N LEU A 32 -23.70 7.71 -34.82
CA LEU A 32 -24.58 6.51 -34.66
C LEU A 32 -23.97 5.10 -34.79
N ALA A 33 -24.29 4.10 -33.95
CA ALA A 33 -25.02 4.04 -32.67
C ALA A 33 -24.57 2.72 -31.96
N ASN A 34 -24.59 2.51 -30.65
CA ASN A 34 -25.48 2.90 -29.53
C ASN A 34 -24.65 2.87 -28.22
N SER A 35 -25.04 3.35 -27.02
CA SER A 35 -26.06 4.28 -26.48
C SER A 35 -25.86 4.33 -24.93
N MET A 36 -25.94 5.43 -24.17
CA MET A 36 -26.22 6.84 -24.48
C MET A 36 -25.20 7.76 -23.78
N VAL A 37 -24.16 8.14 -24.54
CA VAL A 37 -23.33 9.36 -24.48
C VAL A 37 -23.61 10.39 -23.35
N TYR A 38 -22.61 10.64 -22.50
CA TYR A 38 -22.35 11.97 -21.92
C TYR A 38 -21.31 12.72 -22.78
N PRO A 39 -21.47 14.02 -23.08
CA PRO A 39 -20.44 14.81 -23.74
C PRO A 39 -19.41 15.34 -22.72
N LYS A 40 -18.31 14.60 -22.48
CA LYS A 40 -17.14 15.15 -21.74
C LYS A 40 -16.59 16.37 -22.49
N SER A 41 -16.88 17.57 -22.00
CA SER A 41 -16.60 18.86 -22.66
C SER A 41 -15.36 19.59 -22.10
N THR A 42 -14.88 19.17 -20.94
CA THR A 42 -13.67 19.67 -20.27
C THR A 42 -12.40 19.45 -21.10
N ARG A 43 -11.48 20.42 -21.09
CA ARG A 43 -10.16 20.32 -21.74
C ARG A 43 -9.11 19.72 -20.79
N ILE A 44 -8.21 18.90 -21.32
CA ILE A 44 -7.06 18.37 -20.59
C ILE A 44 -5.77 18.94 -21.19
N LEU A 45 -4.85 19.37 -20.34
CA LEU A 45 -3.49 19.77 -20.66
C LEU A 45 -2.54 18.69 -20.13
N ASP A 46 -2.10 17.78 -21.01
CA ASP A 46 -1.15 16.72 -20.68
C ASP A 46 0.29 17.27 -20.75
N ASP A 47 0.93 17.43 -19.60
CA ASP A 47 2.32 17.83 -19.46
C ASP A 47 3.05 16.85 -18.50
N THR A 48 2.77 15.57 -18.72
CA THR A 48 3.18 14.48 -17.84
C THR A 48 4.62 14.00 -18.06
N HIS A 49 5.31 14.53 -19.07
CA HIS A 49 6.64 14.09 -19.52
C HIS A 49 7.77 14.49 -18.57
N ASN A 50 7.77 15.74 -18.08
CA ASN A 50 8.86 16.31 -17.30
C ASN A 50 8.36 17.27 -16.21
N ALA A 51 8.57 16.93 -14.93
CA ALA A 51 8.27 17.77 -13.78
C ALA A 51 9.52 18.33 -13.09
N ALA A 52 10.51 18.77 -13.86
CA ALA A 52 11.49 19.73 -13.35
C ALA A 52 10.76 20.98 -12.80
N PRO A 53 11.18 21.60 -11.67
CA PRO A 53 10.36 22.59 -10.97
C PRO A 53 9.95 23.79 -11.83
N ALA A 54 10.86 24.32 -12.65
CA ALA A 54 10.54 25.39 -13.61
C ALA A 54 9.46 25.00 -14.63
N ALA A 55 9.39 23.72 -15.04
CA ALA A 55 8.35 23.22 -15.93
C ALA A 55 7.00 23.02 -15.22
N VAL A 56 6.99 22.71 -13.91
CA VAL A 56 5.75 22.66 -13.11
C VAL A 56 5.18 24.07 -12.92
N LEU A 57 6.02 25.05 -12.60
CA LEU A 57 5.59 26.45 -12.46
C LEU A 57 5.13 27.03 -13.81
N ALA A 58 5.83 26.73 -14.91
CA ALA A 58 5.39 27.12 -16.25
C ALA A 58 4.04 26.50 -16.62
N ALA A 59 3.81 25.21 -16.32
CA ALA A 59 2.54 24.53 -16.60
C ALA A 59 1.37 25.12 -15.80
N LEU A 60 1.59 25.49 -14.52
CA LEU A 60 0.59 26.18 -13.70
C LEU A 60 0.25 27.56 -14.27
N ALA A 61 1.26 28.35 -14.68
CA ALA A 61 1.03 29.62 -15.37
C ALA A 61 0.30 29.43 -16.72
N THR A 62 0.62 28.38 -17.48
CA THR A 62 -0.10 28.01 -18.71
C THR A 62 -1.56 27.65 -18.42
N LEU A 63 -1.85 26.84 -17.40
CA LEU A 63 -3.21 26.51 -16.98
C LEU A 63 -4.05 27.76 -16.71
N GLN A 64 -3.48 28.75 -16.00
CA GLN A 64 -4.14 30.03 -15.75
C GLN A 64 -4.40 30.81 -17.05
N ALA A 65 -3.43 30.83 -17.98
CA ALA A 65 -3.54 31.56 -19.23
C ALA A 65 -4.48 30.91 -20.28
N VAL A 66 -4.65 29.57 -20.26
CA VAL A 66 -5.47 28.85 -21.25
C VAL A 66 -6.90 28.53 -20.78
N THR A 67 -7.25 28.82 -19.52
CA THR A 67 -8.60 28.61 -18.99
C THR A 67 -9.52 29.78 -19.35
N PRO A 68 -10.63 29.56 -20.07
CA PRO A 68 -11.60 30.62 -20.38
C PRO A 68 -12.22 31.25 -19.13
N GLN A 69 -12.72 32.49 -19.26
CA GLN A 69 -13.44 33.17 -18.19
C GLN A 69 -14.69 32.37 -17.77
N GLY A 70 -14.84 32.14 -16.46
CA GLY A 70 -15.88 31.26 -15.89
C GLY A 70 -15.47 29.78 -15.83
N GLY A 71 -14.35 29.39 -16.43
CA GLY A 71 -13.79 28.04 -16.31
C GLY A 71 -13.14 27.77 -14.95
N ARG A 72 -13.22 26.53 -14.48
CA ARG A 72 -12.48 26.04 -13.32
C ARG A 72 -11.11 25.51 -13.72
N ARG A 73 -10.09 25.85 -12.91
CA ARG A 73 -8.71 25.36 -13.06
C ARG A 73 -8.48 24.20 -12.12
N MET A 74 -8.22 23.00 -12.64
CA MET A 74 -7.81 21.84 -11.85
C MET A 74 -6.36 21.49 -12.19
N ALA A 75 -5.55 21.14 -11.20
CA ALA A 75 -4.23 20.57 -11.43
C ALA A 75 -4.08 19.22 -10.72
N ILE A 76 -3.57 18.23 -11.44
CA ILE A 76 -3.17 16.92 -10.93
C ILE A 76 -1.64 16.84 -10.98
N LEU A 77 -0.99 16.97 -9.83
CA LEU A 77 0.47 17.13 -9.73
C LEU A 77 1.12 15.87 -9.14
N GLY A 78 2.04 15.26 -9.89
CA GLY A 78 2.85 14.11 -9.45
C GLY A 78 4.20 14.49 -8.83
N ASP A 79 4.90 13.50 -8.25
CA ASP A 79 6.22 13.68 -7.63
C ASP A 79 7.27 14.27 -8.62
N MET A 80 7.99 15.31 -8.19
CA MET A 80 9.13 15.88 -8.90
C MET A 80 10.42 15.17 -8.48
N VAL A 81 10.83 14.16 -9.25
CA VAL A 81 11.98 13.29 -8.90
C VAL A 81 13.33 13.87 -9.33
N ASN A 82 14.41 13.23 -8.85
CA ASN A 82 15.82 13.52 -9.19
C ASN A 82 16.32 14.91 -8.76
N LEU A 83 15.67 15.55 -7.78
CA LEU A 83 16.03 16.90 -7.29
C LEU A 83 17.07 16.92 -6.16
N GLY A 84 17.38 15.76 -5.56
CA GLY A 84 18.31 15.68 -4.43
C GLY A 84 17.86 16.55 -3.26
N GLY A 85 18.78 17.34 -2.68
CA GLY A 85 18.47 18.21 -1.53
C GLY A 85 17.46 19.34 -1.82
N TYR A 86 17.20 19.68 -3.09
CA TYR A 86 16.22 20.72 -3.48
C TYR A 86 14.77 20.20 -3.52
N GLU A 87 14.57 18.90 -3.25
CA GLU A 87 13.27 18.24 -3.40
C GLU A 87 12.15 18.85 -2.54
N GLN A 88 12.40 19.09 -1.25
CA GLN A 88 11.40 19.65 -0.34
C GLN A 88 11.04 21.10 -0.70
N GLU A 89 12.04 21.92 -1.03
CA GLU A 89 11.85 23.32 -1.42
C GLU A 89 11.06 23.43 -2.73
N ALA A 90 11.38 22.60 -3.72
CA ALA A 90 10.64 22.53 -4.98
C ALA A 90 9.15 22.18 -4.78
N HIS A 91 8.85 21.12 -4.01
CA HIS A 91 7.45 20.71 -3.76
C HIS A 91 6.68 21.77 -2.96
N TYR A 92 7.32 22.43 -1.98
CA TYR A 92 6.71 23.56 -1.27
C TYR A 92 6.39 24.72 -2.24
N LEU A 93 7.35 25.17 -3.05
CA LEU A 93 7.15 26.24 -4.03
C LEU A 93 6.06 25.93 -5.07
N ALA A 94 5.96 24.68 -5.52
CA ALA A 94 4.89 24.24 -6.41
C ALA A 94 3.50 24.35 -5.74
N GLY A 95 3.39 24.04 -4.45
CA GLY A 95 2.14 24.16 -3.69
C GLY A 95 1.74 25.61 -3.41
N VAL A 96 2.71 26.46 -3.06
CA VAL A 96 2.51 27.92 -2.91
C VAL A 96 1.92 28.51 -4.19
N VAL A 97 2.51 28.21 -5.35
CA VAL A 97 1.99 28.69 -6.63
C VAL A 97 0.65 28.05 -6.98
N ALA A 98 0.44 26.76 -6.70
CA ALA A 98 -0.85 26.09 -6.93
C ALA A 98 -2.01 26.78 -6.18
N ALA A 99 -1.83 27.13 -4.90
CA ALA A 99 -2.88 27.75 -4.07
C ALA A 99 -3.49 29.03 -4.68
N HIS A 100 -2.69 29.84 -5.36
CA HIS A 100 -3.14 31.06 -6.02
C HIS A 100 -3.57 30.84 -7.49
N THR A 101 -3.24 29.66 -8.05
CA THR A 101 -3.39 29.37 -9.49
C THR A 101 -4.57 28.45 -9.81
N VAL A 102 -5.01 27.59 -8.89
CA VAL A 102 -6.04 26.56 -9.15
C VAL A 102 -7.32 26.77 -8.33
N ASP A 103 -8.44 26.28 -8.85
CA ASP A 103 -9.70 26.15 -8.11
C ASP A 103 -9.75 24.84 -7.31
N TYR A 104 -9.09 23.78 -7.82
CA TYR A 104 -8.96 22.45 -7.21
C TYR A 104 -7.55 21.87 -7.44
N LEU A 105 -7.00 21.22 -6.41
CA LEU A 105 -5.70 20.56 -6.44
C LEU A 105 -5.84 19.07 -6.12
N ILE A 106 -5.30 18.22 -6.99
CA ILE A 106 -5.10 16.79 -6.75
C ILE A 106 -3.60 16.52 -6.76
N THR A 107 -3.08 15.78 -5.78
CA THR A 107 -1.66 15.40 -5.75
C THR A 107 -1.52 13.89 -5.74
N ARG A 108 -0.64 13.33 -6.57
CA ARG A 108 -0.41 11.87 -6.66
C ARG A 108 1.05 11.52 -6.39
N GLY A 109 1.31 10.84 -5.29
CA GLY A 109 2.66 10.42 -4.89
C GLY A 109 3.02 10.82 -3.46
N GLU A 110 4.15 10.30 -2.99
CA GLU A 110 4.57 10.43 -1.59
C GLU A 110 5.18 11.81 -1.28
N ARG A 111 5.78 12.45 -2.29
CA ARG A 111 6.42 13.78 -2.20
C ARG A 111 5.45 14.88 -2.65
N ALA A 112 4.56 14.57 -3.58
CA ALA A 112 3.46 15.40 -4.01
C ALA A 112 2.51 15.78 -2.86
N ALA A 113 2.43 14.97 -1.79
CA ALA A 113 1.73 15.35 -0.56
C ALA A 113 2.26 16.66 0.08
N MET A 114 3.54 17.01 -0.12
CA MET A 114 4.10 18.30 0.33
C MET A 114 3.55 19.49 -0.47
N ILE A 115 3.16 19.28 -1.74
CA ILE A 115 2.49 20.30 -2.57
C ILE A 115 1.11 20.62 -1.99
N ALA A 116 0.37 19.59 -1.54
CA ALA A 116 -0.93 19.74 -0.90
C ALA A 116 -0.85 20.45 0.46
N ASP A 117 0.09 20.05 1.32
CA ASP A 117 0.34 20.69 2.63
C ASP A 117 0.76 22.17 2.48
N ALA A 118 1.61 22.48 1.50
CA ALA A 118 1.98 23.85 1.16
C ALA A 118 0.78 24.65 0.63
N ALA A 119 0.01 24.10 -0.31
CA ALA A 119 -1.15 24.80 -0.89
C ALA A 119 -2.24 25.10 0.16
N TYR A 120 -2.44 24.19 1.12
CA TYR A 120 -3.34 24.41 2.26
C TYR A 120 -2.87 25.55 3.16
N LYS A 121 -1.56 25.63 3.45
CA LYS A 121 -0.96 26.70 4.28
C LYS A 121 -1.06 28.09 3.64
N GLU A 122 -0.96 28.18 2.31
CA GLU A 122 -1.17 29.42 1.57
C GLU A 122 -2.67 29.72 1.27
N GLY A 123 -3.59 28.95 1.85
CA GLY A 123 -5.01 29.31 1.95
C GLY A 123 -5.98 28.60 0.99
N LEU A 124 -5.55 27.60 0.22
CA LEU A 124 -6.50 26.77 -0.55
C LEU A 124 -7.27 25.84 0.40
N SER A 125 -8.61 25.90 0.38
CA SER A 125 -9.47 25.11 1.28
C SER A 125 -9.17 23.60 1.19
N ALA A 126 -9.15 22.92 2.33
CA ALA A 126 -8.95 21.47 2.40
C ALA A 126 -10.00 20.69 1.57
N GLU A 127 -11.22 21.20 1.44
CA GLU A 127 -12.29 20.63 0.61
C GLU A 127 -11.97 20.62 -0.90
N ARG A 128 -10.96 21.39 -1.31
CA ARG A 128 -10.48 21.54 -2.70
C ARG A 128 -9.12 20.87 -2.93
N ILE A 129 -8.59 20.14 -1.94
CA ILE A 129 -7.29 19.48 -1.97
C ILE A 129 -7.50 17.98 -1.75
N ILE A 130 -7.14 17.14 -2.73
CA ILE A 130 -7.26 15.68 -2.64
C ILE A 130 -5.88 15.04 -2.83
N VAL A 131 -5.40 14.35 -1.79
CA VAL A 131 -4.13 13.61 -1.81
C VAL A 131 -4.40 12.15 -2.16
N THR A 132 -3.78 11.65 -3.23
CA THR A 132 -4.00 10.31 -3.79
C THR A 132 -2.69 9.52 -3.90
N SER A 133 -2.78 8.19 -3.92
CA SER A 133 -1.60 7.30 -3.99
C SER A 133 -1.41 6.62 -5.35
N ASN A 134 -2.47 6.43 -6.14
CA ASN A 134 -2.44 5.75 -7.44
C ASN A 134 -3.22 6.53 -8.52
N TYR A 135 -3.15 6.05 -9.76
CA TYR A 135 -3.68 6.76 -10.93
C TYR A 135 -5.21 6.74 -11.01
N GLU A 136 -5.85 5.64 -10.59
CA GLU A 136 -7.29 5.50 -10.52
C GLU A 136 -7.91 6.46 -9.51
N ASP A 137 -7.37 6.54 -8.29
CA ASP A 137 -7.87 7.45 -7.26
C ASP A 137 -7.74 8.92 -7.72
N ALA A 138 -6.65 9.27 -8.42
CA ALA A 138 -6.43 10.60 -8.99
C ALA A 138 -7.43 10.94 -10.12
N ALA A 139 -7.67 9.98 -11.03
CA ALA A 139 -8.63 10.15 -12.12
C ALA A 139 -10.07 10.18 -11.61
N GLN A 140 -10.43 9.31 -10.66
CA GLN A 140 -11.77 9.26 -10.07
C GLN A 140 -12.07 10.53 -9.26
N ALA A 141 -11.11 11.06 -8.50
CA ALA A 141 -11.25 12.34 -7.82
C ALA A 141 -11.51 13.50 -8.79
N ALA A 142 -10.80 13.53 -9.93
CA ALA A 142 -11.04 14.51 -10.98
C ALA A 142 -12.40 14.34 -11.66
N ASP A 143 -12.78 13.14 -12.11
CA ASP A 143 -14.08 12.88 -12.73
C ASP A 143 -15.24 13.17 -11.75
N HIS A 144 -15.10 12.89 -10.45
CA HIS A 144 -16.11 13.27 -9.44
C HIS A 144 -16.27 14.80 -9.30
N ILE A 145 -15.17 15.56 -9.24
CA ILE A 145 -15.24 17.04 -9.18
C ILE A 145 -15.84 17.60 -10.48
N LEU A 146 -15.44 17.08 -11.63
CA LEU A 146 -15.96 17.52 -12.94
C LEU A 146 -17.44 17.20 -13.11
N ALA A 147 -17.93 16.07 -12.58
CA ALA A 147 -19.35 15.75 -12.55
C ALA A 147 -20.13 16.77 -11.72
N ALA A 148 -19.72 17.02 -10.47
CA ALA A 148 -20.38 18.00 -9.60
C ALA A 148 -20.42 19.41 -10.20
N LEU A 149 -19.30 19.88 -10.78
CA LEU A 149 -19.24 21.17 -11.46
C LEU A 149 -20.13 21.23 -12.72
N SER A 150 -20.30 20.11 -13.42
CA SER A 150 -21.20 20.00 -14.59
C SER A 150 -22.67 19.95 -14.19
N GLU A 151 -23.00 19.56 -12.94
CA GLU A 151 -24.34 19.68 -12.36
C GLU A 151 -24.62 21.12 -11.86
N GLU A 152 -23.61 21.83 -11.35
CA GLU A 152 -23.72 23.25 -10.97
C GLU A 152 -23.94 24.18 -12.18
N ASP A 153 -23.15 24.03 -13.25
CA ASP A 153 -23.31 24.80 -14.49
C ASP A 153 -22.97 23.95 -15.74
N PRO A 154 -24.01 23.33 -16.36
CA PRO A 154 -23.86 22.56 -17.59
C PRO A 154 -23.34 23.35 -18.81
N GLN A 155 -23.42 24.69 -18.80
CA GLN A 155 -22.89 25.55 -19.86
C GLN A 155 -21.42 25.93 -19.63
N ALA A 156 -20.95 26.00 -18.38
CA ALA A 156 -19.55 26.28 -18.06
C ALA A 156 -18.62 25.05 -18.17
N ALA A 157 -19.15 23.82 -18.23
CA ALA A 157 -18.37 22.58 -18.28
C ALA A 157 -17.31 22.54 -19.41
N CYS A 158 -17.59 23.18 -20.55
CA CYS A 158 -16.66 23.30 -21.68
C CYS A 158 -15.48 24.28 -21.44
N ASN A 159 -15.60 25.14 -20.44
CA ASN A 159 -14.57 26.10 -20.04
C ASN A 159 -13.61 25.53 -18.98
N HIS A 160 -13.90 24.35 -18.42
CA HIS A 160 -13.06 23.75 -17.39
C HIS A 160 -11.77 23.18 -18.01
N VAL A 161 -10.64 23.33 -17.30
CA VAL A 161 -9.33 22.82 -17.74
C VAL A 161 -8.64 22.04 -16.62
N VAL A 162 -8.20 20.82 -16.95
CA VAL A 162 -7.39 19.97 -16.07
C VAL A 162 -5.96 19.91 -16.58
N LEU A 163 -5.00 20.42 -15.81
CA LEU A 163 -3.57 20.13 -16.00
C LEU A 163 -3.24 18.77 -15.39
N VAL A 164 -2.57 17.89 -16.13
CA VAL A 164 -1.94 16.68 -15.57
C VAL A 164 -0.43 16.84 -15.73
N LYS A 165 0.30 16.83 -14.60
CA LYS A 165 1.74 17.11 -14.55
C LYS A 165 2.49 15.98 -13.87
N GLY A 166 3.62 15.57 -14.43
CA GLY A 166 4.43 14.48 -13.90
C GLY A 166 5.84 14.42 -14.47
N SER A 167 6.64 13.55 -13.86
CA SER A 167 8.01 13.21 -14.25
C SER A 167 8.07 11.81 -14.90
N GLU A 168 9.22 11.46 -15.48
CA GLU A 168 9.41 10.19 -16.23
C GLU A 168 8.95 8.96 -15.43
N THR A 169 9.37 8.86 -14.16
CA THR A 169 9.08 7.73 -13.26
C THR A 169 7.65 7.71 -12.75
N THR A 170 7.01 8.87 -12.58
CA THR A 170 5.66 8.95 -12.01
C THR A 170 4.55 8.45 -12.93
N ARG A 171 4.84 8.18 -14.22
CA ARG A 171 3.90 7.67 -15.24
C ARG A 171 2.52 8.36 -15.25
N MET A 172 2.49 9.68 -15.00
CA MET A 172 1.23 10.43 -14.84
C MET A 172 0.37 10.48 -16.11
N GLU A 173 0.89 10.12 -17.29
CA GLU A 173 0.10 9.90 -18.50
C GLU A 173 -1.01 8.84 -18.30
N ARG A 174 -0.89 7.98 -17.28
CA ARG A 174 -1.93 7.03 -16.87
C ARG A 174 -3.15 7.70 -16.25
N VAL A 175 -3.01 8.86 -15.62
CA VAL A 175 -4.17 9.65 -15.16
C VAL A 175 -4.86 10.29 -16.36
N THR A 176 -4.07 10.85 -17.29
CA THR A 176 -4.57 11.38 -18.57
C THR A 176 -5.35 10.31 -19.35
N GLU A 177 -4.79 9.11 -19.53
CA GLU A 177 -5.40 7.96 -20.22
C GLU A 177 -6.75 7.53 -19.61
N LEU A 178 -6.90 7.62 -18.28
CA LEU A 178 -8.16 7.31 -17.59
C LEU A 178 -9.22 8.42 -17.74
N LEU A 179 -8.80 9.69 -17.80
CA LEU A 179 -9.71 10.84 -17.94
C LEU A 179 -10.22 11.04 -19.38
N MET A 180 -9.45 10.60 -20.38
CA MET A 180 -9.79 10.73 -21.81
C MET A 180 -11.20 10.23 -22.13
N ALA A 181 -11.94 10.99 -22.96
CA ALA A 181 -13.22 10.56 -23.51
C ALA A 181 -13.10 9.38 -24.50
N GLN A 182 -11.91 9.15 -25.05
CA GLN A 182 -11.60 8.04 -25.98
C GLN A 182 -10.24 7.40 -25.63
N PRO A 183 -10.13 6.60 -24.55
CA PRO A 183 -8.85 6.02 -24.11
C PRO A 183 -8.14 5.16 -25.16
N ALA A 184 -8.87 4.65 -26.16
CA ALA A 184 -8.29 3.94 -27.30
C ALA A 184 -7.25 4.78 -28.09
N LEU A 185 -7.44 6.11 -28.15
CA LEU A 185 -6.51 7.03 -28.84
C LEU A 185 -5.27 7.39 -27.99
N ALA A 186 -5.19 6.96 -26.72
CA ALA A 186 -4.06 7.26 -25.86
C ALA A 186 -2.71 6.79 -26.45
N ALA A 187 -2.73 5.68 -27.21
CA ALA A 187 -1.56 5.13 -27.90
C ALA A 187 -0.96 6.06 -28.97
N GLU A 188 -1.75 6.99 -29.51
CA GLU A 188 -1.38 7.95 -30.56
C GLU A 188 -1.19 9.37 -30.02
N GLN A 189 -1.91 9.72 -28.95
CA GLN A 189 -2.02 11.10 -28.45
C GLN A 189 -1.18 11.42 -27.21
N LEU A 190 -0.83 10.43 -26.37
CA LEU A 190 -0.10 10.69 -25.11
C LEU A 190 1.37 10.25 -25.18
N VAL A 191 2.21 10.99 -24.47
CA VAL A 191 3.65 10.69 -24.34
C VAL A 191 3.89 9.29 -23.76
N ARG A 192 4.93 8.59 -24.25
CA ARG A 192 5.39 7.28 -23.72
C ARG A 192 4.36 6.13 -23.77
N GLN A 193 3.36 6.19 -24.66
CA GLN A 193 2.37 5.11 -24.81
C GLN A 193 2.74 4.03 -25.86
N THR A 194 3.90 4.13 -26.51
CA THR A 194 4.39 3.09 -27.45
C THR A 194 4.70 1.77 -26.73
N PRO A 195 4.70 0.60 -27.41
CA PRO A 195 4.94 -0.69 -26.76
C PRO A 195 6.26 -0.78 -25.98
N GLY A 196 7.33 -0.16 -26.49
CA GLY A 196 8.61 -0.09 -25.78
C GLY A 196 8.51 0.69 -24.48
N TRP A 197 7.93 1.90 -24.49
CA TRP A 197 7.71 2.69 -23.26
C TRP A 197 6.69 2.08 -22.29
N LYS A 198 5.81 1.17 -22.77
CA LYS A 198 4.95 0.34 -21.91
C LYS A 198 5.69 -0.82 -21.23
N GLN A 199 6.86 -1.21 -21.74
CA GLN A 199 7.75 -2.22 -21.14
C GLN A 199 8.86 -1.59 -20.27
N ILE A 200 9.19 -0.30 -20.46
CA ILE A 200 10.15 0.41 -19.61
C ILE A 200 9.53 0.67 -18.22
N VAL A 201 9.90 -0.16 -17.26
CA VAL A 201 9.78 0.13 -15.83
C VAL A 201 10.88 1.14 -15.47
N VAL A 202 10.52 2.42 -15.40
CA VAL A 202 11.47 3.51 -15.08
C VAL A 202 11.92 3.47 -13.61
N ALA A 203 11.18 2.73 -12.75
CA ALA A 203 11.60 2.40 -11.40
C ALA A 203 12.79 1.44 -11.40
N ARG A 204 14.01 1.99 -11.56
CA ARG A 204 15.25 1.28 -11.25
C ARG A 204 15.29 1.00 -9.74
N ALA A 205 14.90 -0.21 -9.36
CA ALA A 205 15.25 -0.74 -8.04
C ALA A 205 16.78 -0.66 -7.87
N GLU A 206 17.25 -0.16 -6.72
CA GLU A 206 18.68 0.02 -6.43
C GLU A 206 19.47 -1.29 -6.41
N ARG A 207 18.76 -2.43 -6.39
CA ARG A 207 19.28 -3.78 -6.51
C ARG A 207 18.52 -4.54 -7.62
N PRO A 208 19.17 -5.47 -8.33
CA PRO A 208 18.53 -6.36 -9.32
C PRO A 208 17.63 -7.46 -8.69
N THR A 209 17.14 -7.24 -7.46
CA THR A 209 16.27 -8.11 -6.68
C THR A 209 15.31 -7.20 -5.91
N TRP A 210 14.00 -7.32 -6.15
CA TRP A 210 12.98 -6.36 -5.68
C TRP A 210 11.64 -7.05 -5.42
N VAL A 211 10.76 -6.37 -4.68
CA VAL A 211 9.36 -6.77 -4.49
C VAL A 211 8.45 -5.72 -5.15
N GLU A 212 7.54 -6.17 -6.00
CA GLU A 212 6.44 -5.36 -6.55
C GLU A 212 5.21 -5.50 -5.65
N ILE A 213 4.62 -4.37 -5.27
CA ILE A 213 3.47 -4.26 -4.35
C ILE A 213 2.30 -3.59 -5.08
N ASN A 214 1.38 -4.42 -5.55
CA ASN A 214 0.19 -3.98 -6.28
C ASN A 214 -0.83 -3.35 -5.32
N LEU A 215 -0.71 -2.03 -5.08
CA LEU A 215 -1.64 -1.29 -4.22
C LEU A 215 -3.10 -1.34 -4.72
N ARG A 216 -3.33 -1.50 -6.03
CA ARG A 216 -4.68 -1.69 -6.60
C ARG A 216 -5.31 -3.02 -6.16
N ALA A 217 -4.51 -4.07 -6.00
CA ALA A 217 -4.95 -5.34 -5.43
C ALA A 217 -5.32 -5.17 -3.95
N ILE A 218 -4.49 -4.48 -3.16
CA ILE A 218 -4.76 -4.18 -1.74
C ILE A 218 -6.06 -3.35 -1.57
N ALA A 219 -6.26 -2.32 -2.40
CA ALA A 219 -7.49 -1.53 -2.44
C ALA A 219 -8.72 -2.41 -2.77
N ASN A 220 -8.65 -3.21 -3.83
CA ASN A 220 -9.68 -4.18 -4.23
C ASN A 220 -10.02 -5.16 -3.09
N ASN A 221 -9.01 -5.76 -2.46
CA ASN A 221 -9.18 -6.74 -1.40
C ASN A 221 -9.81 -6.11 -0.14
N THR A 222 -9.43 -4.88 0.21
CA THR A 222 -10.03 -4.14 1.33
C THR A 222 -11.51 -3.85 1.07
N ARG A 223 -11.85 -3.38 -0.13
CA ARG A 223 -13.26 -3.18 -0.55
C ARG A 223 -14.05 -4.50 -0.54
N LYS A 224 -13.45 -5.61 -0.98
CA LYS A 224 -14.06 -6.96 -0.90
C LYS A 224 -14.28 -7.45 0.53
N VAL A 225 -13.40 -7.12 1.50
CA VAL A 225 -13.69 -7.36 2.92
C VAL A 225 -14.90 -6.53 3.37
N LYS A 226 -15.02 -5.26 2.96
CA LYS A 226 -16.17 -4.41 3.31
C LYS A 226 -17.49 -4.89 2.69
N GLU A 227 -17.45 -5.44 1.47
CA GLU A 227 -18.60 -6.14 0.88
C GLU A 227 -19.03 -7.37 1.71
N ILE A 228 -18.07 -8.15 2.23
CA ILE A 228 -18.33 -9.38 3.01
C ILE A 228 -18.89 -9.08 4.41
N VAL A 229 -18.47 -8.00 5.07
CA VAL A 229 -18.92 -7.65 6.42
C VAL A 229 -20.06 -6.63 6.46
N GLY A 230 -20.32 -5.96 5.34
CA GLY A 230 -21.37 -4.95 5.21
C GLY A 230 -20.97 -3.56 5.73
N PRO A 231 -21.86 -2.56 5.56
CA PRO A 231 -21.56 -1.16 5.88
C PRO A 231 -21.31 -0.92 7.37
N HIS A 232 -22.05 -1.61 8.25
CA HIS A 232 -22.08 -1.34 9.70
C HIS A 232 -20.97 -2.01 10.52
N VAL A 233 -20.16 -2.90 9.93
CA VAL A 233 -19.04 -3.56 10.61
C VAL A 233 -17.74 -2.87 10.21
N ASP A 234 -16.99 -2.39 11.19
CA ASP A 234 -15.69 -1.75 10.99
C ASP A 234 -14.61 -2.75 10.58
N ILE A 235 -13.58 -2.24 9.91
CA ILE A 235 -12.44 -3.06 9.47
C ILE A 235 -11.16 -2.53 10.11
N LEU A 236 -10.51 -3.40 10.87
CA LEU A 236 -9.15 -3.19 11.36
C LEU A 236 -8.17 -3.99 10.49
N VAL A 237 -7.24 -3.31 9.82
CA VAL A 237 -6.20 -3.98 9.00
C VAL A 237 -4.89 -4.14 9.77
N SER A 238 -4.39 -5.36 9.80
CA SER A 238 -3.16 -5.75 10.48
C SER A 238 -1.91 -5.46 9.63
N LEU A 239 -1.14 -4.47 10.04
CA LEU A 239 0.10 -3.99 9.42
C LEU A 239 1.38 -4.45 10.14
N LYS A 240 1.27 -5.38 11.09
CA LYS A 240 2.43 -6.01 11.77
C LYS A 240 3.45 -6.57 10.76
N ALA A 241 4.72 -6.64 11.18
CA ALA A 241 5.84 -7.12 10.37
C ALA A 241 5.91 -6.42 9.00
N ASP A 242 5.97 -5.09 9.04
CA ASP A 242 5.98 -4.20 7.85
C ASP A 242 4.87 -4.51 6.84
N ALA A 243 3.62 -4.56 7.32
CA ALA A 243 2.46 -5.03 6.57
C ALA A 243 2.71 -6.39 5.89
N TYR A 244 3.12 -7.39 6.68
CA TYR A 244 3.45 -8.73 6.18
C TYR A 244 4.52 -8.67 5.06
N GLY A 245 5.51 -7.80 5.21
CA GLY A 245 6.56 -7.55 4.21
C GLY A 245 6.17 -6.69 3.00
N HIS A 246 4.97 -6.08 2.99
CA HIS A 246 4.46 -5.28 1.85
C HIS A 246 4.74 -3.77 1.96
N GLY A 247 5.33 -3.28 3.05
CA GLY A 247 5.63 -1.85 3.25
C GLY A 247 4.50 -1.09 3.93
N ALA A 248 4.54 -1.01 5.26
CA ALA A 248 3.43 -0.60 6.11
C ALA A 248 2.87 0.80 5.80
N MET A 249 3.69 1.76 5.40
CA MET A 249 3.24 3.13 5.12
C MET A 249 2.32 3.21 3.90
N LYS A 250 2.69 2.57 2.79
CA LYS A 250 1.89 2.58 1.54
C LYS A 250 0.62 1.75 1.68
N VAL A 251 0.71 0.61 2.37
CA VAL A 251 -0.46 -0.20 2.72
C VAL A 251 -1.41 0.58 3.65
N ALA A 252 -0.91 1.24 4.70
CA ALA A 252 -1.73 2.04 5.64
C ALA A 252 -2.58 3.08 4.90
N ARG A 253 -1.98 3.90 4.02
CA ARG A 253 -2.73 4.87 3.22
C ARG A 253 -3.76 4.17 2.33
N THR A 254 -3.37 3.11 1.64
CA THR A 254 -4.25 2.41 0.67
C THR A 254 -5.48 1.81 1.34
N VAL A 255 -5.33 1.15 2.50
CA VAL A 255 -6.45 0.46 3.16
C VAL A 255 -7.43 1.43 3.83
N LEU A 256 -6.93 2.52 4.43
CA LEU A 256 -7.78 3.55 5.06
C LEU A 256 -8.72 4.20 4.02
N HIS A 257 -8.20 4.58 2.84
CA HIS A 257 -9.03 5.13 1.75
C HIS A 257 -9.99 4.10 1.12
N ASN A 258 -9.88 2.81 1.46
CA ASN A 258 -10.64 1.71 0.86
C ASN A 258 -11.53 0.94 1.85
N GLY A 259 -11.82 1.54 3.02
CA GLY A 259 -12.82 1.04 3.97
C GLY A 259 -12.27 0.49 5.29
N ALA A 260 -10.97 0.63 5.56
CA ALA A 260 -10.42 0.37 6.89
C ALA A 260 -10.67 1.56 7.84
N SER A 261 -11.25 1.28 9.00
CA SER A 261 -11.53 2.27 10.06
C SER A 261 -10.40 2.37 11.09
N MET A 262 -9.61 1.30 11.24
CA MET A 262 -8.53 1.17 12.22
C MET A 262 -7.34 0.39 11.63
N LEU A 263 -6.15 0.59 12.18
CA LEU A 263 -4.95 -0.19 11.88
C LEU A 263 -4.50 -1.00 13.09
N GLY A 264 -3.78 -2.10 12.86
CA GLY A 264 -3.26 -2.98 13.94
C GLY A 264 -1.80 -3.34 13.76
N VAL A 265 -0.99 -3.09 14.78
CA VAL A 265 0.45 -3.44 14.81
C VAL A 265 0.75 -4.40 15.96
N ALA A 266 1.90 -5.08 15.94
CA ALA A 266 2.30 -5.96 17.05
C ALA A 266 2.94 -5.16 18.20
N THR A 267 3.65 -4.08 17.91
CA THR A 267 4.45 -3.30 18.87
C THR A 267 4.21 -1.80 18.77
N VAL A 268 4.54 -1.05 19.83
CA VAL A 268 4.51 0.43 19.79
C VAL A 268 5.47 0.98 18.74
N SER A 269 6.64 0.36 18.55
CA SER A 269 7.67 0.81 17.60
C SER A 269 7.23 0.74 16.13
N GLU A 270 6.33 -0.18 15.77
CA GLU A 270 5.74 -0.24 14.42
C GLU A 270 4.74 0.91 14.17
N ALA A 271 4.18 1.51 15.22
CA ALA A 271 3.31 2.69 15.08
C ALA A 271 4.10 3.99 14.89
N THR A 272 5.37 4.04 15.29
CA THR A 272 6.25 5.21 15.16
C THR A 272 6.34 5.73 13.71
N PRO A 273 6.78 4.94 12.70
CA PRO A 273 6.87 5.43 11.32
C PRO A 273 5.49 5.75 10.72
N LEU A 274 4.42 5.08 11.16
CA LEU A 274 3.05 5.40 10.73
C LEU A 274 2.61 6.80 11.23
N ARG A 275 2.91 7.13 12.49
CA ARG A 275 2.64 8.45 13.08
C ARG A 275 3.53 9.54 12.49
N GLU A 276 4.81 9.24 12.22
CA GLU A 276 5.75 10.16 11.57
C GLU A 276 5.37 10.43 10.10
N ALA A 277 4.81 9.43 9.40
CA ALA A 277 4.19 9.60 8.08
C ALA A 277 2.81 10.30 8.12
N GLY A 278 2.38 10.83 9.27
CA GLY A 278 1.13 11.59 9.42
C GLY A 278 -0.16 10.76 9.40
N ILE A 279 -0.10 9.43 9.62
CA ILE A 279 -1.32 8.62 9.76
C ILE A 279 -1.98 8.99 11.09
N THR A 280 -3.15 9.63 11.04
CA THR A 280 -3.94 10.07 12.21
C THR A 280 -4.95 9.02 12.69
N ALA A 281 -5.30 8.05 11.85
CA ALA A 281 -6.30 7.01 12.15
C ALA A 281 -5.95 6.20 13.43
N PRO A 282 -6.93 5.59 14.12
CA PRO A 282 -6.66 4.75 15.29
C PRO A 282 -5.72 3.58 14.95
N ILE A 283 -4.73 3.33 15.82
CA ILE A 283 -3.76 2.22 15.69
C ILE A 283 -3.81 1.41 16.97
N LEU A 284 -4.29 0.16 16.90
CA LEU A 284 -4.26 -0.79 18.02
C LEU A 284 -2.93 -1.53 18.07
N VAL A 285 -2.23 -1.47 19.21
CA VAL A 285 -1.08 -2.34 19.49
C VAL A 285 -1.60 -3.64 20.08
N PHE A 286 -1.44 -4.75 19.36
CA PHE A 286 -1.91 -6.09 19.76
C PHE A 286 -1.04 -6.82 20.79
N GLY A 287 0.25 -6.46 20.86
CA GLY A 287 1.23 -7.15 21.70
C GLY A 287 1.31 -6.59 23.12
N TYR A 288 2.26 -7.14 23.88
CA TYR A 288 2.62 -6.65 25.20
C TYR A 288 3.28 -5.27 25.10
N ILE A 289 2.72 -4.27 25.77
CA ILE A 289 3.38 -2.98 26.03
C ILE A 289 4.00 -3.06 27.44
N PRO A 290 5.34 -3.07 27.59
CA PRO A 290 5.95 -3.05 28.92
C PRO A 290 5.74 -1.69 29.60
N LEU A 291 5.71 -1.68 30.94
CA LEU A 291 5.33 -0.50 31.73
C LEU A 291 6.20 0.74 31.44
N TRP A 292 7.48 0.55 31.09
CA TRP A 292 8.40 1.63 30.70
C TRP A 292 8.06 2.26 29.34
N GLN A 293 7.37 1.55 28.44
CA GLN A 293 6.99 2.03 27.11
C GLN A 293 5.62 2.74 27.11
N MET A 294 4.87 2.74 28.23
CA MET A 294 3.55 3.37 28.31
C MET A 294 3.58 4.89 27.99
N ARG A 295 4.67 5.59 28.35
CA ARG A 295 4.85 7.01 27.97
C ARG A 295 5.03 7.19 26.46
N GLU A 296 5.64 6.24 25.76
CA GLU A 296 5.82 6.30 24.31
C GLU A 296 4.54 5.93 23.58
N ALA A 297 3.80 4.92 24.05
CA ALA A 297 2.45 4.62 23.57
C ALA A 297 1.53 5.86 23.70
N ALA A 298 1.60 6.57 24.83
CA ALA A 298 0.87 7.81 25.05
C ALA A 298 1.37 8.99 24.20
N ARG A 299 2.69 9.11 23.96
CA ARG A 299 3.25 10.10 23.03
C ARG A 299 2.69 9.91 21.63
N LEU A 300 2.68 8.67 21.13
CA LEU A 300 2.20 8.30 19.79
C LEU A 300 0.66 8.26 19.68
N GLY A 301 -0.08 8.21 20.80
CA GLY A 301 -1.54 8.12 20.78
C GLY A 301 -2.04 6.86 20.09
N VAL A 302 -1.53 5.70 20.49
CA VAL A 302 -1.99 4.38 20.02
C VAL A 302 -3.03 3.80 20.97
N THR A 303 -4.03 3.09 20.45
CA THR A 303 -4.93 2.30 21.28
C THR A 303 -4.15 1.13 21.89
N ALA A 304 -4.19 0.96 23.21
CA ALA A 304 -3.39 -0.04 23.92
C ALA A 304 -4.19 -1.31 24.24
N THR A 305 -3.61 -2.48 23.97
CA THR A 305 -4.15 -3.76 24.48
C THR A 305 -3.82 -3.92 25.97
N LEU A 306 -4.84 -4.16 26.81
CA LEU A 306 -4.69 -4.36 28.25
C LEU A 306 -5.28 -5.69 28.73
N TYR A 307 -4.65 -6.26 29.76
CA TYR A 307 -5.05 -7.50 30.43
C TYR A 307 -4.45 -7.60 31.85
N ALA A 308 -4.13 -6.46 32.48
CA ALA A 308 -3.61 -6.35 33.84
C ALA A 308 -3.90 -4.94 34.40
N ILE A 309 -4.17 -4.83 35.69
CA ILE A 309 -4.54 -3.57 36.35
C ILE A 309 -3.34 -2.62 36.43
N GLU A 310 -2.15 -3.15 36.70
CA GLU A 310 -0.89 -2.41 36.81
C GLU A 310 -0.53 -1.72 35.49
N ALA A 311 -0.87 -2.36 34.36
CA ALA A 311 -0.69 -1.82 33.02
C ALA A 311 -1.67 -0.67 32.74
N ALA A 312 -2.95 -0.81 33.13
CA ALA A 312 -3.93 0.28 33.06
C ALA A 312 -3.49 1.49 33.89
N GLN A 313 -3.09 1.26 35.14
CA GLN A 313 -2.62 2.32 36.04
C GLN A 313 -1.33 3.00 35.54
N ALA A 314 -0.40 2.25 34.94
CA ALA A 314 0.80 2.81 34.32
C ALA A 314 0.47 3.67 33.09
N LEU A 315 -0.47 3.22 32.25
CA LEU A 315 -0.93 3.99 31.09
C LEU A 315 -1.69 5.26 31.49
N SER A 316 -2.55 5.20 32.51
CA SER A 316 -3.25 6.37 33.06
C SER A 316 -2.25 7.44 33.56
N ARG A 317 -1.23 7.03 34.33
CA ARG A 317 -0.15 7.94 34.75
C ARG A 317 0.61 8.55 33.56
N ALA A 318 0.88 7.76 32.53
CA ALA A 318 1.54 8.22 31.31
C ALA A 318 0.70 9.20 30.48
N ALA A 319 -0.61 8.95 30.38
CA ALA A 319 -1.60 9.78 29.69
C ALA A 319 -1.77 11.14 30.37
N LEU A 320 -1.96 11.15 31.70
CA LEU A 320 -1.98 12.37 32.51
C LEU A 320 -0.68 13.19 32.38
N ALA A 321 0.48 12.53 32.45
CA ALA A 321 1.79 13.16 32.28
C ALA A 321 2.12 13.61 30.84
N LEU A 322 1.14 13.53 29.93
CA LEU A 322 1.16 14.08 28.57
C LEU A 322 -0.12 14.85 28.23
N GLN A 323 -1.03 15.07 29.20
CA GLN A 323 -2.32 15.74 29.02
C GLN A 323 -3.18 15.14 27.88
N LYS A 324 -3.20 13.80 27.78
CA LYS A 324 -3.98 13.04 26.79
C LYS A 324 -4.97 12.10 27.45
N THR A 325 -6.00 11.72 26.68
CA THR A 325 -6.81 10.52 26.91
C THR A 325 -6.28 9.39 26.04
N MET A 326 -6.16 8.19 26.60
CA MET A 326 -5.64 7.00 25.93
C MET A 326 -6.71 5.93 25.81
N LYS A 327 -7.02 5.57 24.57
CA LYS A 327 -7.96 4.50 24.23
C LYS A 327 -7.35 3.14 24.52
N VAL A 328 -8.16 2.23 25.06
CA VAL A 328 -7.70 0.87 25.44
C VAL A 328 -8.69 -0.21 25.02
N HIS A 329 -8.14 -1.37 24.64
CA HIS A 329 -8.90 -2.58 24.32
C HIS A 329 -8.55 -3.69 25.29
N ILE A 330 -9.54 -4.29 25.94
CA ILE A 330 -9.32 -5.39 26.89
C ILE A 330 -9.22 -6.73 26.17
N LYS A 331 -8.18 -7.51 26.51
CA LYS A 331 -7.89 -8.81 25.91
C LYS A 331 -8.45 -9.95 26.73
N VAL A 332 -9.33 -10.75 26.11
CA VAL A 332 -9.87 -11.99 26.69
C VAL A 332 -9.31 -13.20 25.95
N ASP A 333 -8.70 -14.14 26.67
CA ASP A 333 -8.32 -15.45 26.15
C ASP A 333 -9.46 -16.47 26.31
N THR A 334 -9.97 -16.94 25.18
CA THR A 334 -11.02 -17.97 25.09
C THR A 334 -10.47 -19.36 24.74
N GLY A 335 -9.16 -19.51 24.57
CA GLY A 335 -8.51 -20.76 24.15
C GLY A 335 -7.22 -20.59 23.33
N MET A 336 -6.91 -19.38 22.86
CA MET A 336 -5.65 -19.08 22.15
C MET A 336 -4.43 -19.27 23.06
N SER A 337 -4.59 -19.12 24.39
CA SER A 337 -3.57 -19.39 25.39
C SER A 337 -2.25 -18.60 25.15
N ARG A 338 -2.38 -17.36 24.65
CA ARG A 338 -1.24 -16.51 24.23
C ARG A 338 -1.15 -15.18 24.99
N LEU A 339 -2.22 -14.40 25.01
CA LEU A 339 -2.36 -13.13 25.75
C LEU A 339 -3.83 -12.88 26.07
N GLY A 340 -4.09 -12.29 27.24
CA GLY A 340 -5.43 -11.96 27.74
C GLY A 340 -5.73 -12.61 29.08
N ILE A 341 -6.68 -12.02 29.82
CA ILE A 341 -7.28 -12.66 31.00
C ILE A 341 -8.12 -13.85 30.52
N ARG A 342 -8.11 -14.97 31.23
CA ARG A 342 -8.89 -16.15 30.85
C ARG A 342 -10.38 -15.88 30.92
N TYR A 343 -11.14 -16.42 29.97
CA TYR A 343 -12.60 -16.30 29.97
C TYR A 343 -13.25 -16.89 31.24
N GLU A 344 -12.61 -17.86 31.90
CA GLU A 344 -13.02 -18.40 33.19
C GLU A 344 -12.91 -17.37 34.35
N GLN A 345 -12.02 -16.39 34.25
CA GLN A 345 -11.73 -15.36 35.28
C GLN A 345 -12.64 -14.12 35.10
N ILE A 346 -13.96 -14.31 34.98
CA ILE A 346 -14.91 -13.23 34.66
C ILE A 346 -14.88 -12.06 35.67
N ASP A 347 -14.60 -12.32 36.94
CA ASP A 347 -14.46 -11.28 37.96
C ASP A 347 -13.21 -10.42 37.75
N GLU A 348 -12.12 -10.98 37.25
CA GLU A 348 -10.88 -10.26 36.93
C GLU A 348 -11.03 -9.42 35.66
N ILE A 349 -11.72 -9.95 34.64
CA ILE A 349 -12.13 -9.18 33.46
C ILE A 349 -13.01 -7.99 33.90
N SER A 350 -14.03 -8.25 34.73
CA SER A 350 -14.93 -7.22 35.24
C SER A 350 -14.20 -6.19 36.12
N ALA A 351 -13.22 -6.62 36.92
CA ALA A 351 -12.40 -5.73 37.73
C ALA A 351 -11.51 -4.82 36.87
N LEU A 352 -10.85 -5.35 35.83
CA LEU A 352 -10.05 -4.55 34.90
C LEU A 352 -10.92 -3.55 34.13
N VAL A 353 -12.11 -3.95 33.67
CA VAL A 353 -13.06 -3.05 33.00
C VAL A 353 -13.46 -1.89 33.92
N ARG A 354 -13.86 -2.18 35.17
CA ARG A 354 -14.23 -1.15 36.15
C ARG A 354 -13.06 -0.23 36.49
N GLU A 355 -11.84 -0.76 36.61
CA GLU A 355 -10.64 0.02 36.89
C GLU A 355 -10.26 0.95 35.72
N VAL A 356 -10.33 0.46 34.48
CA VAL A 356 -10.15 1.32 33.29
C VAL A 356 -11.16 2.46 33.27
N ASN A 357 -12.45 2.17 33.49
CA ASN A 357 -13.51 3.19 33.52
C ASN A 357 -13.38 4.19 34.68
N ARG A 358 -12.61 3.86 35.72
CA ARG A 358 -12.33 4.72 36.89
C ARG A 358 -11.04 5.53 36.72
N LEU A 359 -10.11 5.09 35.88
CA LEU A 359 -8.79 5.69 35.75
C LEU A 359 -8.81 6.92 34.84
N PRO A 360 -8.45 8.12 35.34
CA PRO A 360 -8.44 9.33 34.53
C PRO A 360 -7.39 9.25 33.41
N GLY A 361 -7.72 9.84 32.26
CA GLY A 361 -6.88 9.77 31.06
C GLY A 361 -6.93 8.43 30.32
N LEU A 362 -7.83 7.51 30.67
CA LEU A 362 -8.16 6.34 29.86
C LEU A 362 -9.57 6.42 29.27
N GLU A 363 -9.79 5.73 28.16
CA GLU A 363 -11.08 5.51 27.50
C GLU A 363 -11.19 4.03 27.12
N LEU A 364 -12.23 3.32 27.58
CA LEU A 364 -12.46 1.93 27.20
C LEU A 364 -13.13 1.88 25.81
N GLU A 365 -12.31 1.71 24.77
CA GLU A 365 -12.76 1.70 23.38
C GLU A 365 -13.33 0.32 22.97
N GLY A 366 -12.74 -0.78 23.46
CA GLY A 366 -13.16 -2.12 23.00
C GLY A 366 -12.76 -3.31 23.86
N LEU A 367 -13.21 -4.51 23.45
CA LEU A 367 -12.87 -5.79 24.08
C LEU A 367 -12.83 -6.91 23.03
N TYR A 368 -11.80 -7.77 23.09
CA TYR A 368 -11.53 -8.70 22.00
C TYR A 368 -10.89 -10.03 22.36
N THR A 369 -11.32 -11.09 21.69
CA THR A 369 -10.65 -12.41 21.70
C THR A 369 -9.90 -12.69 20.38
N HIS A 370 -9.38 -13.90 20.20
CA HIS A 370 -8.71 -14.34 18.97
C HIS A 370 -8.87 -15.85 18.82
N PHE A 371 -9.26 -16.30 17.63
CA PHE A 371 -9.45 -17.71 17.34
C PHE A 371 -8.13 -18.42 17.02
N ALA A 372 -8.01 -19.67 17.47
CA ALA A 372 -6.84 -20.53 17.30
C ALA A 372 -6.93 -21.50 16.11
N ASN A 373 -8.15 -21.78 15.61
CA ASN A 373 -8.43 -22.82 14.61
C ASN A 373 -9.48 -22.38 13.57
N ALA A 374 -9.66 -21.06 13.38
CA ALA A 374 -10.68 -20.50 12.48
C ALA A 374 -10.37 -20.76 10.98
N ASP A 375 -9.14 -21.14 10.70
CA ASP A 375 -8.53 -21.46 9.42
C ASP A 375 -8.47 -22.98 9.15
N ALA A 376 -9.10 -23.82 9.97
CA ALA A 376 -9.26 -25.25 9.70
C ALA A 376 -10.67 -25.58 9.16
N SER A 377 -10.79 -26.73 8.50
CA SER A 377 -12.08 -27.33 8.14
C SER A 377 -12.93 -27.71 9.37
N ASP A 378 -12.32 -28.20 10.45
CA ASP A 378 -13.02 -28.39 11.74
C ASP A 378 -13.12 -27.08 12.55
N GLN A 379 -14.30 -26.47 12.51
CA GLN A 379 -14.63 -25.26 13.27
C GLN A 379 -15.07 -25.54 14.72
N SER A 380 -15.07 -26.79 15.19
CA SER A 380 -15.56 -27.14 16.54
C SER A 380 -14.86 -26.37 17.66
N TYR A 381 -13.53 -26.17 17.56
CA TYR A 381 -12.79 -25.37 18.54
C TYR A 381 -13.10 -23.87 18.42
N THR A 382 -13.26 -23.34 17.19
CA THR A 382 -13.62 -21.95 16.92
C THR A 382 -15.00 -21.60 17.49
N LEU A 383 -15.99 -22.47 17.29
CA LEU A 383 -17.33 -22.32 17.86
C LEU A 383 -17.31 -22.41 19.39
N LYS A 384 -16.48 -23.28 19.97
CA LYS A 384 -16.24 -23.33 21.43
C LYS A 384 -15.64 -22.02 21.95
N GLN A 385 -14.68 -21.43 21.24
CA GLN A 385 -14.13 -20.11 21.58
C GLN A 385 -15.17 -18.98 21.45
N LEU A 386 -16.02 -19.02 20.42
CA LEU A 386 -17.08 -18.04 20.21
C LEU A 386 -18.11 -18.08 21.35
N ASN A 387 -18.57 -19.27 21.74
CA ASN A 387 -19.51 -19.43 22.85
C ASN A 387 -18.93 -18.94 24.19
N ARG A 388 -17.65 -19.24 24.46
CA ARG A 388 -16.92 -18.69 25.62
C ARG A 388 -16.83 -17.16 25.59
N PHE A 389 -16.68 -16.56 24.41
CA PHE A 389 -16.64 -15.10 24.25
C PHE A 389 -18.03 -14.49 24.50
N GLN A 390 -19.08 -15.09 23.94
CA GLN A 390 -20.48 -14.70 24.17
C GLN A 390 -20.82 -14.73 25.67
N GLN A 391 -20.44 -15.78 26.40
CA GLN A 391 -20.61 -15.87 27.85
C GLN A 391 -19.95 -14.71 28.60
N VAL A 392 -18.73 -14.30 28.22
CA VAL A 392 -18.06 -13.13 28.84
C VAL A 392 -18.80 -11.83 28.51
N LEU A 393 -19.24 -11.65 27.27
CA LEU A 393 -19.98 -10.46 26.83
C LEU A 393 -21.30 -10.32 27.58
N GLU A 394 -22.10 -11.39 27.66
CA GLU A 394 -23.35 -11.41 28.42
C GLU A 394 -23.16 -11.02 29.90
N GLN A 395 -22.08 -11.48 30.54
CA GLN A 395 -21.82 -11.19 31.95
C GLN A 395 -21.33 -9.75 32.16
N LEU A 396 -20.66 -9.15 31.19
CA LEU A 396 -20.32 -7.72 31.21
C LEU A 396 -21.54 -6.84 30.90
N GLU A 397 -22.39 -7.25 29.95
CA GLU A 397 -23.63 -6.56 29.59
C GLU A 397 -24.60 -6.49 30.78
N LYS A 398 -24.80 -7.59 31.50
CA LYS A 398 -25.60 -7.66 32.75
C LYS A 398 -25.09 -6.72 33.86
N GLN A 399 -23.88 -6.20 33.75
CA GLN A 399 -23.26 -5.25 34.68
C GLN A 399 -23.14 -3.82 34.13
N GLY A 400 -23.57 -3.55 32.88
CA GLY A 400 -23.35 -2.26 32.21
C GLY A 400 -21.89 -2.00 31.84
N LEU A 401 -21.09 -3.06 31.64
CA LEU A 401 -19.63 -3.00 31.44
C LEU A 401 -19.18 -3.37 30.01
N CYS A 402 -20.10 -3.55 29.06
CA CYS A 402 -19.76 -3.89 27.68
C CYS A 402 -19.29 -2.63 26.90
N PRO A 403 -18.10 -2.64 26.26
CA PRO A 403 -17.59 -1.50 25.50
C PRO A 403 -18.18 -1.41 24.09
N PRO A 404 -18.10 -0.24 23.41
CA PRO A 404 -18.75 -0.03 22.12
C PRO A 404 -18.16 -0.85 20.97
N ILE A 405 -16.86 -1.23 21.02
CA ILE A 405 -16.22 -2.02 19.96
C ILE A 405 -15.86 -3.43 20.46
N VAL A 406 -16.75 -4.39 20.21
CA VAL A 406 -16.46 -5.81 20.37
C VAL A 406 -15.92 -6.39 19.06
N HIS A 407 -14.87 -7.22 19.13
CA HIS A 407 -14.32 -7.88 17.94
C HIS A 407 -13.73 -9.28 18.18
N ALA A 408 -14.03 -10.24 17.29
CA ALA A 408 -13.54 -11.61 17.42
C ALA A 408 -12.77 -12.12 16.19
N CYS A 409 -13.28 -11.92 14.96
CA CYS A 409 -12.69 -12.49 13.75
C CYS A 409 -11.22 -12.12 13.49
N ASN A 410 -10.45 -13.09 12.99
CA ASN A 410 -9.26 -12.92 12.17
C ASN A 410 -9.67 -13.02 10.66
N SER A 411 -8.74 -12.98 9.71
CA SER A 411 -9.09 -13.13 8.28
C SER A 411 -9.89 -14.40 7.96
N ALA A 412 -9.56 -15.55 8.57
CA ALA A 412 -10.29 -16.80 8.33
C ALA A 412 -11.74 -16.72 8.82
N ALA A 413 -11.96 -16.35 10.08
CA ALA A 413 -13.30 -16.17 10.64
C ALA A 413 -14.09 -15.02 9.98
N THR A 414 -13.42 -14.06 9.33
CA THR A 414 -14.07 -13.02 8.51
C THR A 414 -14.68 -13.60 7.22
N ILE A 415 -14.21 -14.76 6.77
CA ILE A 415 -14.71 -15.47 5.58
C ILE A 415 -15.69 -16.58 6.01
N SER A 416 -15.39 -17.32 7.08
CA SER A 416 -16.12 -18.53 7.48
C SER A 416 -17.17 -18.36 8.57
N LEU A 417 -17.17 -17.25 9.34
CA LEU A 417 -17.97 -17.15 10.57
C LEU A 417 -18.64 -15.77 10.77
N PRO A 418 -19.71 -15.44 10.02
CA PRO A 418 -20.46 -14.18 10.16
C PRO A 418 -20.96 -13.88 11.57
N ALA A 419 -21.31 -14.92 12.35
CA ALA A 419 -21.75 -14.80 13.74
C ALA A 419 -20.68 -14.25 14.71
N ALA A 420 -19.44 -14.04 14.26
CA ALA A 420 -18.32 -13.52 15.04
C ALA A 420 -17.81 -12.14 14.56
N TYR A 421 -18.53 -11.47 13.64
CA TYR A 421 -18.16 -10.12 13.18
C TYR A 421 -18.24 -9.07 14.29
N TYR A 422 -19.31 -9.10 15.10
CA TYR A 422 -19.63 -8.07 16.11
C TYR A 422 -19.57 -6.65 15.50
N ASN A 423 -18.92 -5.69 16.16
CA ASN A 423 -18.78 -4.32 15.67
C ASN A 423 -17.64 -4.19 14.65
N MET A 424 -16.61 -5.03 14.72
CA MET A 424 -15.39 -4.87 13.94
C MET A 424 -14.68 -6.21 13.64
N VAL A 425 -14.21 -6.39 12.40
CA VAL A 425 -13.34 -7.52 12.02
C VAL A 425 -11.85 -7.12 12.02
N ARG A 426 -10.96 -8.10 12.21
CA ARG A 426 -9.50 -7.90 12.05
C ARG A 426 -8.98 -8.74 10.90
N VAL A 427 -8.56 -8.09 9.82
CA VAL A 427 -8.00 -8.76 8.63
C VAL A 427 -6.51 -8.51 8.49
N GLY A 428 -5.78 -9.50 7.99
CA GLY A 428 -4.37 -9.41 7.64
C GLY A 428 -4.16 -10.02 6.26
N VAL A 429 -3.77 -11.30 6.23
CA VAL A 429 -3.45 -12.11 5.04
C VAL A 429 -4.42 -11.89 3.85
N ALA A 430 -5.73 -11.77 4.11
CA ALA A 430 -6.75 -11.54 3.09
C ALA A 430 -6.63 -10.20 2.35
N VAL A 431 -6.19 -9.12 3.01
CA VAL A 431 -5.98 -7.81 2.35
C VAL A 431 -4.81 -7.86 1.37
N TYR A 432 -3.81 -8.70 1.66
CA TYR A 432 -2.69 -8.98 0.78
C TYR A 432 -3.04 -9.99 -0.34
N GLY A 433 -4.27 -10.52 -0.35
CA GLY A 433 -4.76 -11.47 -1.35
C GLY A 433 -4.14 -12.86 -1.23
N LEU A 434 -3.78 -13.25 -0.01
CA LEU A 434 -3.18 -14.53 0.33
C LEU A 434 -4.15 -15.36 1.18
N ASP A 435 -4.18 -16.67 0.97
CA ASP A 435 -5.16 -17.55 1.63
C ASP A 435 -4.87 -17.70 3.13
N PRO A 436 -5.88 -17.65 4.01
CA PRO A 436 -5.70 -17.98 5.42
C PRO A 436 -5.12 -19.38 5.69
N SER A 437 -5.47 -20.38 4.89
CA SER A 437 -4.91 -21.75 4.93
C SER A 437 -5.24 -22.54 3.66
N ALA A 438 -4.92 -23.83 3.65
CA ALA A 438 -5.38 -24.75 2.60
C ALA A 438 -6.91 -24.99 2.64
N ASP A 439 -7.50 -24.99 3.84
CA ASP A 439 -8.91 -25.31 4.11
C ASP A 439 -9.84 -24.09 3.99
N VAL A 440 -9.34 -22.89 4.34
CA VAL A 440 -10.07 -21.63 4.27
C VAL A 440 -9.42 -20.72 3.23
N ARG A 441 -10.02 -20.71 2.04
CA ARG A 441 -9.59 -19.96 0.86
C ARG A 441 -10.29 -18.61 0.73
N LEU A 442 -9.68 -17.68 0.02
CA LEU A 442 -10.29 -16.39 -0.30
C LEU A 442 -11.45 -16.53 -1.31
N PRO A 443 -12.53 -15.74 -1.16
CA PRO A 443 -13.58 -15.64 -2.17
C PRO A 443 -13.09 -15.15 -3.53
N VAL A 444 -13.86 -15.45 -4.58
CA VAL A 444 -13.58 -14.99 -5.95
C VAL A 444 -13.49 -13.46 -6.01
N GLY A 445 -12.43 -12.94 -6.64
CA GLY A 445 -12.21 -11.52 -6.86
C GLY A 445 -11.16 -10.88 -5.95
N PHE A 446 -10.69 -11.58 -4.90
CA PHE A 446 -9.43 -11.24 -4.24
C PHE A 446 -8.23 -11.46 -5.19
N ARG A 447 -7.13 -10.74 -4.97
CA ARG A 447 -5.94 -10.76 -5.84
C ARG A 447 -4.66 -10.65 -5.01
N ALA A 448 -3.70 -11.55 -5.22
CA ALA A 448 -2.39 -11.46 -4.57
C ALA A 448 -1.72 -10.10 -4.84
N ALA A 449 -1.24 -9.46 -3.79
CA ALA A 449 -0.69 -8.10 -3.86
C ALA A 449 0.82 -8.05 -4.14
N LEU A 450 1.54 -9.17 -4.00
CA LEU A 450 3.00 -9.21 -3.98
C LEU A 450 3.55 -10.04 -5.15
N SER A 451 4.61 -9.53 -5.78
CA SER A 451 5.49 -10.33 -6.64
C SER A 451 6.95 -10.09 -6.27
N PHE A 452 7.67 -11.15 -5.94
CA PHE A 452 9.10 -11.10 -5.57
C PHE A 452 9.92 -11.54 -6.77
N LYS A 453 10.87 -10.70 -7.20
CA LYS A 453 11.59 -10.84 -8.47
C LYS A 453 13.09 -10.61 -8.33
N THR A 454 13.83 -11.11 -9.31
CA THR A 454 15.26 -10.86 -9.49
C THR A 454 15.62 -10.89 -10.99
N GLN A 455 16.89 -10.67 -11.32
CA GLN A 455 17.42 -10.77 -12.68
C GLN A 455 18.56 -11.78 -12.76
N VAL A 456 18.77 -12.37 -13.94
CA VAL A 456 19.94 -13.21 -14.20
C VAL A 456 21.22 -12.36 -14.21
N ALA A 457 22.15 -12.61 -13.28
CA ALA A 457 23.43 -11.89 -13.19
C ALA A 457 24.54 -12.51 -14.06
N GLN A 458 24.54 -13.84 -14.24
CA GLN A 458 25.46 -14.56 -15.12
C GLN A 458 24.78 -15.82 -15.67
N VAL A 459 25.11 -16.23 -16.90
CA VAL A 459 24.79 -17.56 -17.42
C VAL A 459 26.09 -18.23 -17.89
N LYS A 460 26.27 -19.51 -17.56
CA LYS A 460 27.43 -20.30 -18.00
C LYS A 460 27.09 -21.78 -18.18
N ILE A 461 27.96 -22.50 -18.90
CA ILE A 461 27.90 -23.97 -18.98
C ILE A 461 28.91 -24.52 -17.97
N VAL A 462 28.48 -25.53 -17.22
CA VAL A 462 29.31 -26.28 -16.28
C VAL A 462 29.47 -27.71 -16.82
N PRO A 463 30.70 -28.27 -16.89
CA PRO A 463 30.93 -29.66 -17.30
C PRO A 463 30.16 -30.70 -16.48
N ALA A 464 30.13 -31.95 -16.94
CA ALA A 464 29.64 -33.07 -16.14
C ALA A 464 30.63 -33.44 -15.02
N GLY A 465 30.13 -33.90 -13.86
CA GLY A 465 30.93 -34.29 -12.69
C GLY A 465 31.31 -33.14 -11.75
N GLU A 466 30.84 -31.92 -12.02
CA GLU A 466 31.23 -30.71 -11.30
C GLU A 466 30.28 -30.36 -10.16
N GLY A 467 30.84 -29.78 -9.08
CA GLY A 467 30.10 -29.44 -7.88
C GLY A 467 29.49 -28.04 -7.89
N ILE A 468 28.20 -27.93 -7.54
CA ILE A 468 27.50 -26.64 -7.45
C ILE A 468 27.28 -26.22 -5.98
N SER A 469 27.71 -24.99 -5.68
CA SER A 469 27.58 -24.31 -4.39
C SER A 469 28.34 -24.93 -3.21
N TYR A 470 28.23 -24.30 -2.04
CA TYR A 470 28.92 -24.66 -0.80
C TYR A 470 28.75 -26.14 -0.43
N GLY A 471 29.86 -26.87 -0.41
CA GLY A 471 29.89 -28.29 -0.07
C GLY A 471 29.30 -29.21 -1.14
N CYS A 472 29.20 -28.75 -2.39
CA CYS A 472 28.93 -29.55 -3.59
C CYS A 472 27.71 -30.48 -3.47
N THR A 473 26.63 -30.03 -2.83
CA THR A 473 25.44 -30.88 -2.58
C THR A 473 24.62 -31.19 -3.82
N TYR A 474 25.00 -30.64 -4.97
CA TYR A 474 24.56 -31.04 -6.29
C TYR A 474 25.80 -31.24 -7.16
N ILE A 475 25.87 -32.38 -7.84
CA ILE A 475 26.91 -32.70 -8.84
C ILE A 475 26.22 -32.80 -10.21
N THR A 476 26.76 -32.14 -11.22
CA THR A 476 26.23 -32.20 -12.59
C THR A 476 26.36 -33.60 -13.19
N LYS A 477 25.29 -34.12 -13.82
CA LYS A 477 25.31 -35.44 -14.48
C LYS A 477 25.71 -35.39 -15.96
N GLN A 478 25.65 -34.20 -16.54
CA GLN A 478 25.89 -33.88 -17.95
C GLN A 478 26.40 -32.42 -18.02
N PRO A 479 26.82 -31.89 -19.18
CA PRO A 479 27.05 -30.46 -19.34
C PRO A 479 25.76 -29.68 -19.07
N THR A 480 25.72 -28.93 -17.98
CA THR A 480 24.52 -28.21 -17.50
C THR A 480 24.68 -26.71 -17.76
N ARG A 481 23.68 -26.06 -18.36
CA ARG A 481 23.63 -24.59 -18.47
C ARG A 481 22.98 -24.04 -17.20
N ILE A 482 23.72 -23.24 -16.43
CA ILE A 482 23.23 -22.64 -15.19
C ILE A 482 23.15 -21.12 -15.31
N ALA A 483 22.13 -20.54 -14.68
CA ALA A 483 22.05 -19.12 -14.41
C ALA A 483 22.31 -18.84 -12.92
N ILE A 484 22.93 -17.70 -12.64
CA ILE A 484 23.24 -17.21 -11.29
C ILE A 484 22.34 -16.01 -11.02
N LEU A 485 21.64 -16.03 -9.88
CA LEU A 485 20.72 -14.98 -9.46
C LEU A 485 21.30 -14.22 -8.26
N PRO A 486 21.17 -12.88 -8.18
CA PRO A 486 21.63 -12.02 -7.07
C PRO A 486 20.60 -11.98 -5.92
N VAL A 487 20.13 -13.15 -5.50
CA VAL A 487 19.21 -13.34 -4.38
C VAL A 487 19.68 -14.51 -3.50
N GLY A 488 19.67 -14.33 -2.18
CA GLY A 488 20.07 -15.35 -1.22
C GLY A 488 19.33 -15.28 0.11
N TYR A 489 19.80 -16.04 1.10
CA TYR A 489 19.05 -16.16 2.37
C TYR A 489 18.99 -14.86 3.18
N ALA A 490 19.89 -13.90 2.96
CA ALA A 490 19.81 -12.57 3.56
C ALA A 490 18.82 -11.62 2.84
N ASP A 491 18.18 -12.07 1.75
CA ASP A 491 17.00 -11.43 1.14
C ASP A 491 15.68 -12.06 1.62
N GLY A 492 15.72 -13.18 2.35
CA GLY A 492 14.57 -14.03 2.67
C GLY A 492 14.46 -15.31 1.82
N PHE A 493 15.37 -15.52 0.85
CA PHE A 493 15.35 -16.71 -0.02
C PHE A 493 15.93 -17.92 0.73
N ARG A 494 15.09 -18.54 1.56
CA ARG A 494 15.43 -19.55 2.56
C ARG A 494 16.28 -20.72 2.04
N ARG A 495 17.37 -20.98 2.77
CA ARG A 495 18.42 -21.97 2.44
C ARG A 495 18.16 -23.38 2.96
N ALA A 496 17.53 -23.50 4.13
CA ALA A 496 17.46 -24.75 4.91
C ALA A 496 16.28 -24.73 5.91
N PRO A 497 15.85 -25.90 6.45
CA PRO A 497 16.24 -27.26 6.05
C PRO A 497 15.71 -27.64 4.66
N LYS A 498 14.62 -27.01 4.21
CA LYS A 498 14.15 -27.01 2.82
C LYS A 498 14.50 -25.68 2.14
N ASN A 499 14.32 -25.61 0.82
CA ASN A 499 14.45 -24.39 0.02
C ASN A 499 13.21 -24.24 -0.91
N TRP A 500 13.22 -23.23 -1.78
CA TRP A 500 12.09 -22.86 -2.63
C TRP A 500 11.84 -23.81 -3.83
N GLY A 501 12.69 -24.82 -4.03
CA GLY A 501 12.60 -25.82 -5.11
C GLY A 501 13.03 -25.30 -6.48
N SER A 502 12.31 -24.32 -7.01
CA SER A 502 12.47 -23.73 -8.34
C SER A 502 12.03 -22.27 -8.37
N VAL A 503 12.30 -21.60 -9.48
CA VAL A 503 11.86 -20.22 -9.80
C VAL A 503 11.26 -20.20 -11.21
N LEU A 504 10.57 -19.13 -11.60
CA LEU A 504 10.08 -18.96 -12.98
C LEU A 504 11.00 -18.06 -13.81
N ILE A 505 11.38 -18.52 -15.00
CA ILE A 505 12.09 -17.74 -16.01
C ILE A 505 11.58 -18.10 -17.42
N HIS A 506 11.34 -17.09 -18.26
CA HIS A 506 10.65 -17.24 -19.56
C HIS A 506 9.33 -18.04 -19.48
N GLY A 507 8.61 -17.91 -18.35
CA GLY A 507 7.36 -18.64 -18.10
C GLY A 507 7.53 -20.15 -17.86
N GLN A 508 8.72 -20.62 -17.51
CA GLN A 508 9.04 -22.03 -17.24
C GLN A 508 9.72 -22.17 -15.86
N GLU A 509 9.52 -23.30 -15.17
CA GLU A 509 10.25 -23.58 -13.93
C GLU A 509 11.73 -23.90 -14.20
N ALA A 510 12.61 -23.30 -13.40
CA ALA A 510 14.04 -23.55 -13.34
C ALA A 510 14.43 -24.03 -11.92
N PRO A 511 14.82 -25.32 -11.74
CA PRO A 511 15.19 -25.86 -10.43
C PRO A 511 16.42 -25.21 -9.80
N ILE A 512 16.42 -25.04 -8.47
CA ILE A 512 17.55 -24.51 -7.71
C ILE A 512 18.64 -25.58 -7.56
N LEU A 513 19.88 -25.22 -7.89
CA LEU A 513 21.03 -26.12 -7.88
C LEU A 513 21.96 -25.87 -6.68
N GLY A 514 22.25 -26.93 -5.93
CA GLY A 514 23.10 -26.88 -4.74
C GLY A 514 22.44 -26.13 -3.57
N ARG A 515 23.26 -25.49 -2.72
CA ARG A 515 22.80 -24.67 -1.59
C ARG A 515 22.60 -23.21 -2.02
N VAL A 516 21.61 -22.53 -1.42
CA VAL A 516 21.49 -21.07 -1.50
C VAL A 516 22.61 -20.40 -0.68
N CYS A 517 23.22 -19.35 -1.21
CA CYS A 517 24.26 -18.53 -0.57
C CYS A 517 23.63 -17.32 0.15
N MET A 518 24.44 -16.46 0.77
CA MET A 518 23.93 -15.27 1.49
C MET A 518 23.19 -14.31 0.55
N ASP A 519 23.74 -14.10 -0.66
CA ASP A 519 23.31 -13.07 -1.61
C ASP A 519 23.09 -13.61 -3.03
N GLN A 520 23.26 -14.93 -3.24
CA GLN A 520 23.20 -15.56 -4.57
C GLN A 520 22.63 -16.98 -4.52
N CYS A 521 22.07 -17.43 -5.64
CA CYS A 521 21.74 -18.84 -5.88
C CYS A 521 21.99 -19.22 -7.36
N MET A 522 21.99 -20.52 -7.63
CA MET A 522 22.15 -21.09 -8.97
C MET A 522 20.87 -21.82 -9.36
N ILE A 523 20.50 -21.75 -10.64
CA ILE A 523 19.34 -22.46 -11.22
C ILE A 523 19.73 -23.22 -12.50
N ASP A 524 19.07 -24.33 -12.78
CA ASP A 524 19.21 -25.05 -14.06
C ASP A 524 18.35 -24.38 -15.15
N VAL A 525 19.00 -24.01 -16.25
CA VAL A 525 18.36 -23.41 -17.45
C VAL A 525 18.78 -24.16 -18.72
N THR A 526 19.17 -25.44 -18.59
CA THR A 526 19.57 -26.30 -19.73
C THR A 526 18.42 -26.51 -20.72
N HIS A 527 17.18 -26.58 -20.23
CA HIS A 527 15.95 -26.61 -21.04
C HIS A 527 15.44 -25.23 -21.48
N ILE A 528 16.08 -24.13 -21.02
CA ILE A 528 15.67 -22.75 -21.30
C ILE A 528 16.84 -22.02 -22.01
N PRO A 529 17.26 -22.46 -23.21
CA PRO A 529 18.51 -22.05 -23.86
C PRO A 529 18.56 -20.56 -24.20
N GLN A 530 17.40 -19.89 -24.35
CA GLN A 530 17.31 -18.46 -24.62
C GLN A 530 17.76 -17.57 -23.46
N THR A 531 17.91 -18.13 -22.25
CA THR A 531 18.30 -17.41 -21.01
C THR A 531 19.60 -16.61 -21.17
N ARG A 532 19.56 -15.33 -20.81
CA ARG A 532 20.60 -14.30 -20.91
C ARG A 532 20.75 -13.53 -19.61
N ILE A 533 21.81 -12.72 -19.52
CA ILE A 533 22.01 -11.76 -18.42
C ILE A 533 20.97 -10.64 -18.55
N GLY A 534 20.38 -10.23 -17.43
CA GLY A 534 19.32 -9.21 -17.35
C GLY A 534 17.89 -9.74 -17.51
N ASP A 535 17.70 -11.02 -17.87
CA ASP A 535 16.37 -11.64 -17.96
C ASP A 535 15.68 -11.63 -16.58
N GLU A 536 14.38 -11.32 -16.56
CA GLU A 536 13.55 -11.32 -15.36
C GLU A 536 13.28 -12.74 -14.86
N VAL A 537 13.43 -12.95 -13.55
CA VAL A 537 13.14 -14.19 -12.84
C VAL A 537 12.15 -13.91 -11.72
N VAL A 538 11.04 -14.65 -11.71
CA VAL A 538 9.98 -14.52 -10.72
C VAL A 538 10.13 -15.59 -9.63
N LEU A 539 10.20 -15.13 -8.39
CA LEU A 539 10.39 -15.95 -7.18
C LEU A 539 9.05 -16.18 -6.46
N ILE A 540 8.19 -15.15 -6.42
CA ILE A 540 6.76 -15.24 -6.11
C ILE A 540 6.02 -14.40 -7.16
N GLY A 541 4.90 -14.91 -7.67
CA GLY A 541 4.02 -14.22 -8.61
C GLY A 541 3.93 -14.92 -9.95
N ARG A 542 3.53 -14.18 -10.99
CA ARG A 542 3.17 -14.70 -12.31
C ARG A 542 4.15 -14.25 -13.40
N GLN A 543 4.53 -15.16 -14.30
CA GLN A 543 5.27 -14.85 -15.52
C GLN A 543 4.59 -15.52 -16.73
N GLY A 544 3.97 -14.71 -17.58
CA GLY A 544 3.17 -15.18 -18.71
C GLY A 544 1.94 -15.96 -18.26
N ASN A 545 1.95 -17.28 -18.47
CA ASN A 545 0.89 -18.20 -18.04
C ASN A 545 1.31 -19.11 -16.87
N ALA A 546 2.57 -19.06 -16.42
CA ALA A 546 3.04 -19.76 -15.24
C ALA A 546 2.96 -18.85 -14.00
N GLU A 547 2.70 -19.45 -12.83
CA GLU A 547 2.54 -18.74 -11.57
C GLU A 547 3.11 -19.58 -10.43
N LEU A 548 3.82 -18.92 -9.51
CA LEU A 548 4.45 -19.53 -8.33
C LEU A 548 4.00 -18.73 -7.10
N THR A 549 2.97 -19.22 -6.41
CA THR A 549 2.34 -18.47 -5.31
C THR A 549 3.09 -18.62 -4.00
N ALA A 550 2.80 -17.72 -3.04
CA ALA A 550 3.36 -17.81 -1.69
C ALA A 550 2.94 -19.09 -0.97
N GLU A 551 1.76 -19.64 -1.27
CA GLU A 551 1.25 -20.92 -0.77
C GLU A 551 2.08 -22.10 -1.31
N THR A 552 2.40 -22.13 -2.61
CA THR A 552 3.27 -23.16 -3.21
C THR A 552 4.69 -23.09 -2.64
N VAL A 553 5.23 -21.88 -2.44
CA VAL A 553 6.53 -21.70 -1.77
C VAL A 553 6.47 -22.15 -0.31
N ALA A 554 5.37 -21.87 0.40
CA ALA A 554 5.18 -22.28 1.79
C ALA A 554 5.13 -23.81 1.94
N GLU A 555 4.39 -24.51 1.08
CA GLU A 555 4.34 -25.98 1.03
C GLU A 555 5.74 -26.58 0.82
N ARG A 556 6.48 -26.07 -0.19
CA ARG A 556 7.86 -26.48 -0.50
C ARG A 556 8.80 -26.26 0.69
N LEU A 557 8.63 -25.19 1.45
CA LEU A 557 9.39 -24.90 2.67
C LEU A 557 8.91 -25.68 3.90
N GLY A 558 7.68 -26.18 3.91
CA GLY A 558 7.04 -26.83 5.07
C GLY A 558 6.54 -25.82 6.11
N THR A 559 5.93 -24.73 5.66
CA THR A 559 5.45 -23.61 6.48
C THR A 559 4.15 -23.02 5.90
N ILE A 560 3.78 -21.80 6.30
CA ILE A 560 2.60 -21.04 5.84
C ILE A 560 3.02 -19.78 5.05
N ASN A 561 2.18 -19.32 4.13
CA ASN A 561 2.40 -18.13 3.31
C ASN A 561 2.70 -16.85 4.12
N TYR A 562 2.13 -16.72 5.33
CA TYR A 562 2.44 -15.67 6.31
C TYR A 562 3.95 -15.56 6.59
N GLU A 563 4.65 -16.69 6.78
CA GLU A 563 6.10 -16.73 7.02
C GLU A 563 6.83 -16.31 5.74
N VAL A 564 6.48 -16.92 4.60
CA VAL A 564 7.10 -16.67 3.29
C VAL A 564 7.16 -15.18 2.90
N VAL A 565 6.08 -14.43 3.06
CA VAL A 565 6.07 -13.00 2.69
C VAL A 565 6.67 -12.08 3.75
N SER A 566 6.60 -12.46 5.04
CA SER A 566 7.17 -11.65 6.13
C SER A 566 8.67 -11.90 6.37
N GLU A 567 9.21 -13.03 5.91
CA GLU A 567 10.66 -13.31 5.88
C GLU A 567 11.41 -12.56 4.75
N ILE A 568 10.74 -11.89 3.79
CA ILE A 568 11.42 -11.09 2.76
C ILE A 568 12.05 -9.85 3.40
N LEU A 569 13.37 -9.84 3.55
CA LEU A 569 14.04 -8.88 4.42
C LEU A 569 14.09 -7.46 3.84
N ALA A 570 14.21 -6.46 4.73
CA ALA A 570 14.12 -5.03 4.38
C ALA A 570 15.19 -4.54 3.37
N ARG A 571 16.28 -5.30 3.17
CA ARG A 571 17.30 -5.00 2.14
C ARG A 571 16.81 -5.23 0.71
N VAL A 572 15.64 -5.84 0.53
CA VAL A 572 14.98 -5.97 -0.78
C VAL A 572 14.05 -4.77 -0.96
N PRO A 573 14.31 -3.86 -1.92
CA PRO A 573 13.44 -2.70 -2.16
C PRO A 573 12.02 -3.13 -2.55
N ARG A 574 11.04 -2.39 -2.04
CA ARG A 574 9.62 -2.48 -2.45
C ARG A 574 9.33 -1.36 -3.47
N VAL A 575 8.64 -1.70 -4.55
CA VAL A 575 8.19 -0.78 -5.61
C VAL A 575 6.71 -1.01 -5.92
N ASP A 576 6.02 -0.02 -6.48
CA ASP A 576 4.55 0.07 -6.57
C ASP A 576 4.03 0.62 -7.92
#